data_AF-A0A063ZVJ2-F1
#
_entry.id   AF-A0A063ZVJ2-F1
#
_cell.length_a   1.000
_cell.length_b   1.000
_cell.length_c   1.000
_cell.angle_alpha   90.00
_cell.angle_beta   90.00
_cell.angle_gamma   90.00
#
_symmetry.space_group_name_H-M   'P 1'
#
loop_
_entity.id
_entity.type
_entity.pdbx_description
1 polymer ?
#
loop_
_entity_poly.entity_id
_entity_poly.type
_entity_poly.pdbx_seq_one_letter_code
_entity_poly.pdbx_strand_id
1 'polypeptide(L)'
;MPDDTVTVRVAGPQFRFDREQYSRGDTLDVPGRIAVRHPRTLEIVDGDDASDEHVEESSEPTTLDVDELDPHPADLKVSELKDRLEDVDDVELLKAIRKAEDESEDRSTAKNAIDARLAELEG
;
A
#
# COMPACT_ATOMS: atom_id res chain seq x y z
N MET A 1 -28.89 -5.48 7.78
CA MET A 1 -27.75 -5.26 8.68
C MET A 1 -26.62 -6.00 8.02
N PRO A 2 -25.64 -5.33 7.40
CA PRO A 2 -24.46 -6.03 6.90
C PRO A 2 -23.85 -6.78 8.09
N ASP A 3 -23.57 -8.07 7.91
CA ASP A 3 -22.82 -8.84 8.89
C ASP A 3 -21.41 -8.26 8.90
N ASP A 4 -21.10 -7.47 9.93
CA ASP A 4 -19.76 -6.91 10.16
C ASP A 4 -18.78 -8.09 10.34
N THR A 5 -18.06 -8.41 9.27
CA THR A 5 -17.03 -9.44 9.25
C THR A 5 -15.69 -8.80 9.57
N VAL A 6 -14.93 -9.48 10.40
CA VAL A 6 -13.58 -9.08 10.80
C VAL A 6 -12.62 -10.20 10.45
N THR A 7 -11.47 -9.82 9.91
CA THR A 7 -10.39 -10.76 9.64
C THR A 7 -9.75 -11.19 10.97
N VAL A 8 -9.68 -12.49 11.18
CA VAL A 8 -9.11 -13.09 12.37
C VAL A 8 -8.06 -14.11 12.00
N ARG A 9 -7.06 -14.23 12.87
CA ARG A 9 -6.06 -15.29 12.82
C ARG A 9 -6.33 -16.31 13.91
N VAL A 10 -6.22 -17.59 13.58
CA VAL A 10 -6.38 -18.67 14.55
C VAL A 10 -5.15 -18.75 15.44
N ALA A 11 -5.25 -18.26 16.68
CA ALA A 11 -4.23 -18.39 17.71
C ALA A 11 -4.31 -19.75 18.44
N GLY A 12 -5.49 -20.38 18.44
CA GLY A 12 -5.74 -21.67 19.08
C GLY A 12 -5.25 -22.88 18.28
N PRO A 13 -5.38 -24.11 18.81
CA PRO A 13 -4.90 -25.33 18.14
C PRO A 13 -5.68 -25.69 16.87
N GLN A 14 -6.99 -25.42 16.85
CA GLN A 14 -7.87 -25.62 15.70
C GLN A 14 -9.12 -24.76 15.85
N PHE A 15 -9.67 -24.30 14.73
CA PHE A 15 -10.92 -23.56 14.68
C PHE A 15 -11.77 -24.07 13.51
N ARG A 16 -13.09 -24.11 13.67
CA ARG A 16 -14.01 -24.53 12.61
C ARG A 16 -15.01 -23.43 12.33
N PHE A 17 -15.08 -23.05 11.07
CA PHE A 17 -15.99 -22.01 10.58
C PHE A 17 -16.44 -22.38 9.17
N ASP A 18 -17.72 -22.13 8.89
CA ASP A 18 -18.38 -22.48 7.63
C ASP A 18 -18.09 -23.91 7.09
N ARG A 19 -18.04 -24.90 7.99
CA ARG A 19 -17.71 -26.32 7.68
C ARG A 19 -16.26 -26.56 7.25
N GLU A 20 -15.43 -25.54 7.19
CA GLU A 20 -13.99 -25.62 7.03
C GLU A 20 -13.28 -25.69 8.38
N GLN A 21 -12.07 -26.25 8.37
CA GLN A 21 -11.22 -26.38 9.54
C GLN A 21 -9.91 -25.63 9.32
N TYR A 22 -9.65 -24.69 10.21
CA TYR A 22 -8.46 -23.84 10.23
C TYR A 22 -7.53 -24.26 11.37
N SER A 23 -6.24 -24.19 11.12
CA SER A 23 -5.19 -24.54 12.08
C SER A 23 -4.54 -23.27 12.63
N ARG A 24 -3.71 -23.43 13.66
CA ARG A 24 -2.99 -22.30 14.24
C ARG A 24 -2.19 -21.55 13.17
N GLY A 25 -2.42 -20.25 13.06
CA GLY A 25 -1.73 -19.37 12.14
C GLY A 25 -2.54 -19.00 10.89
N ASP A 26 -3.59 -19.76 10.56
CA ASP A 26 -4.49 -19.47 9.43
C ASP A 26 -5.31 -18.20 9.69
N THR A 27 -5.54 -17.43 8.63
CA THR A 27 -6.41 -16.24 8.62
C THR A 27 -7.74 -16.56 7.95
N LEU A 28 -8.84 -16.06 8.52
CA LEU A 28 -10.16 -16.16 7.92
C LEU A 28 -11.05 -14.97 8.32
N ASP A 29 -12.10 -14.75 7.56
CA ASP A 29 -13.10 -13.73 7.86
C ASP A 29 -14.26 -14.34 8.63
N VAL A 30 -14.51 -13.81 9.83
CA VAL A 30 -15.63 -14.24 10.68
C VAL A 30 -16.48 -13.03 11.05
N PRO A 31 -17.79 -13.21 11.26
CA PRO A 31 -18.61 -12.20 11.92
C PRO A 31 -18.00 -11.75 13.25
N GLY A 32 -17.96 -10.44 13.53
CA GLY A 32 -17.35 -9.87 14.74
C GLY A 32 -17.85 -10.49 16.05
N ARG A 33 -19.12 -10.91 16.09
CA ARG A 33 -19.71 -11.66 17.22
C ARG A 33 -18.99 -12.98 17.54
N ILE A 34 -18.39 -13.63 16.54
CA ILE A 34 -17.65 -14.88 16.69
C ILE A 34 -16.24 -14.61 17.21
N ALA A 35 -15.56 -13.59 16.67
CA ALA A 35 -14.25 -13.15 17.15
C ALA A 35 -14.30 -12.82 18.66
N VAL A 36 -15.28 -12.03 19.08
CA VAL A 36 -15.50 -11.66 20.49
C VAL A 36 -15.80 -12.86 21.39
N ARG A 37 -16.47 -13.90 20.86
CA ARG A 37 -16.80 -15.11 21.62
C ARG A 37 -15.59 -16.02 21.83
N HIS A 38 -14.57 -15.90 20.99
CA HIS A 38 -13.39 -16.78 20.99
C HIS A 38 -12.06 -16.03 21.16
N PRO A 39 -11.88 -15.21 22.22
CA PRO A 39 -10.70 -14.35 22.40
C PRO A 39 -9.38 -15.10 22.66
N ARG A 40 -9.46 -16.41 22.89
CA ARG A 40 -8.29 -17.30 23.10
C ARG A 40 -7.94 -18.14 21.87
N THR A 41 -8.88 -18.24 20.94
CA THR A 41 -8.75 -19.09 19.74
C THR A 41 -8.57 -18.24 18.50
N LEU A 42 -9.16 -17.04 18.48
CA LEU A 42 -9.10 -16.08 17.40
C LEU A 42 -8.44 -14.80 17.92
N GLU A 43 -7.48 -14.32 17.15
CA GLU A 43 -6.81 -13.04 17.30
C GLU A 43 -7.32 -12.13 16.19
N ILE A 44 -7.93 -10.99 16.54
CA ILE A 44 -8.36 -10.02 15.54
C ILE A 44 -7.11 -9.43 14.93
N VAL A 45 -6.91 -9.69 13.65
CA VAL A 45 -5.89 -9.04 12.86
C VAL A 45 -6.66 -7.92 12.19
N ASP A 46 -6.60 -6.73 12.76
CA ASP A 46 -7.21 -5.52 12.21
C ASP A 46 -6.62 -5.32 10.80
N GLY A 47 -7.29 -5.89 9.81
CA GLY A 47 -7.11 -5.60 8.40
C GLY A 47 -8.12 -4.51 8.12
N ASP A 48 -7.62 -3.31 7.91
CA ASP A 48 -8.35 -2.16 7.39
C ASP A 48 -8.86 -2.50 5.98
N ASP A 49 -9.83 -3.39 5.84
CA ASP A 49 -10.47 -3.68 4.54
C ASP A 49 -11.80 -4.46 4.70
N ALA A 50 -12.88 -3.70 4.86
CA ALA A 50 -14.21 -4.12 4.42
C ALA A 50 -14.99 -2.86 4.06
N SER A 51 -14.53 -2.18 3.01
CA SER A 51 -15.32 -1.18 2.30
C SER A 51 -15.15 -1.40 0.81
N ASP A 52 -16.03 -2.27 0.31
CA ASP A 52 -16.63 -2.21 -1.03
C ASP A 52 -15.70 -2.44 -2.22
N GLU A 53 -15.90 -3.57 -2.90
CA GLU A 53 -15.55 -3.74 -4.29
C GLU A 53 -16.03 -2.52 -5.11
N HIS A 54 -15.11 -1.74 -5.65
CA HIS A 54 -15.31 -1.07 -6.92
C HIS A 54 -14.15 -1.47 -7.85
N VAL A 55 -14.32 -2.61 -8.51
CA VAL A 55 -13.60 -2.89 -9.76
C VAL A 55 -14.17 -1.93 -10.81
N GLU A 56 -13.57 -0.76 -10.93
CA GLU A 56 -13.66 0.05 -12.14
C GLU A 56 -12.63 -0.51 -13.14
N GLU A 57 -13.05 -1.44 -13.98
CA GLU A 57 -12.43 -1.54 -15.31
C GLU A 57 -12.93 -0.32 -16.10
N SER A 58 -12.24 0.81 -15.99
CA SER A 58 -12.49 2.00 -16.81
C SER A 58 -11.22 2.83 -16.92
N SER A 59 -10.80 3.07 -18.15
CA SER A 59 -9.57 3.76 -18.56
C SER A 59 -9.32 5.12 -17.88
N GLU A 60 -8.17 5.22 -17.18
CA GLU A 60 -7.19 6.34 -17.02
C GLU A 60 -7.69 7.78 -16.68
N PRO A 61 -7.00 8.53 -15.80
CA PRO A 61 -5.58 8.80 -15.91
C PRO A 61 -4.75 7.93 -14.97
N THR A 62 -3.77 7.24 -15.53
CA THR A 62 -2.64 6.70 -14.78
C THR A 62 -1.89 7.86 -14.12
N THR A 63 -2.29 8.25 -12.92
CA THR A 63 -1.36 8.87 -11.98
C THR A 63 -0.47 7.72 -11.53
N LEU A 64 0.70 7.56 -12.15
CA LEU A 64 1.71 6.65 -11.63
C LEU A 64 1.96 7.08 -10.18
N ASP A 65 1.48 6.31 -9.22
CA ASP A 65 1.75 6.57 -7.82
C ASP A 65 3.22 6.28 -7.55
N VAL A 66 3.88 7.15 -6.79
CA VAL A 66 5.32 7.04 -6.52
C VAL A 66 5.65 5.73 -5.79
N ASP A 67 4.71 5.24 -4.99
CA ASP A 67 4.77 3.96 -4.29
C ASP A 67 4.80 2.75 -5.24
N GLU A 68 4.24 2.88 -6.45
CA GLU A 68 4.27 1.84 -7.49
C GLU A 68 5.56 1.87 -8.33
N LEU A 69 6.43 2.86 -8.13
CA LEU A 69 7.72 2.95 -8.80
C LEU A 69 8.68 1.95 -8.14
N ASP A 70 8.95 0.80 -8.78
CA ASP A 70 9.97 -0.15 -8.33
C ASP A 70 11.27 0.00 -9.16
N PRO A 71 12.43 0.29 -8.55
CA PRO A 71 12.63 0.62 -7.13
C PRO A 71 12.16 2.03 -6.75
N HIS A 72 11.67 2.16 -5.52
CA HIS A 72 11.14 3.41 -5.00
C HIS A 72 12.25 4.49 -4.95
N PRO A 73 11.97 5.75 -5.33
CA PRO A 73 12.99 6.80 -5.41
C PRO A 73 13.69 7.05 -4.07
N ALA A 74 12.99 6.84 -2.95
CA ALA A 74 13.58 6.92 -1.61
C ALA A 74 14.68 5.85 -1.39
N ASP A 75 14.49 4.65 -1.94
CA ASP A 75 15.44 3.53 -1.82
C ASP A 75 16.61 3.62 -2.82
N LEU A 76 16.48 4.46 -3.86
CA LEU A 76 17.54 4.72 -4.83
C LEU A 76 18.61 5.67 -4.28
N LYS A 77 19.87 5.49 -4.72
CA LYS A 77 20.90 6.52 -4.52
C LYS A 77 20.61 7.71 -5.42
N VAL A 78 21.03 8.90 -4.99
CA VAL A 78 20.89 10.16 -5.75
C VAL A 78 21.33 10.04 -7.23
N SER A 79 22.41 9.30 -7.50
CA SER A 79 22.90 9.05 -8.86
C SER A 79 22.00 8.15 -9.70
N GLU A 80 21.41 7.12 -9.09
CA GLU A 80 20.51 6.18 -9.77
C GLU A 80 19.13 6.80 -9.96
N LEU A 81 18.68 7.58 -8.97
CA LEU A 81 17.48 8.39 -9.05
C LEU A 81 17.58 9.37 -10.22
N LYS A 82 18.70 10.07 -10.38
CA LYS A 82 18.89 11.04 -11.47
C LYS A 82 18.80 10.41 -12.86
N ASP A 83 19.42 9.25 -13.06
CA ASP A 83 19.37 8.50 -14.32
C ASP A 83 17.92 8.09 -14.65
N ARG A 84 17.20 7.59 -13.63
CA ARG A 84 15.77 7.24 -13.74
C ARG A 84 14.89 8.44 -14.07
N LEU A 85 15.17 9.60 -13.45
CA LEU A 85 14.47 10.86 -13.68
C LEU A 85 14.58 11.35 -15.12
N GLU A 86 15.68 11.06 -15.81
CA GLU A 86 15.84 11.41 -17.22
C GLU A 86 14.83 10.66 -18.11
N ASP A 87 14.51 9.40 -17.78
CA ASP A 87 13.47 8.62 -18.48
C ASP A 87 12.03 8.98 -18.06
N VAL A 88 11.84 9.87 -17.08
CA VAL A 88 10.51 10.31 -16.64
C VAL A 88 10.19 11.67 -17.27
N ASP A 89 9.19 11.68 -18.15
CA ASP A 89 8.68 12.89 -18.81
C ASP A 89 7.37 13.41 -18.18
N ASP A 90 6.88 12.77 -17.11
CA ASP A 90 5.61 13.11 -16.48
C ASP A 90 5.79 14.11 -15.33
N VAL A 91 5.29 15.33 -15.54
CA VAL A 91 5.42 16.45 -14.58
C VAL A 91 4.67 16.17 -13.27
N GLU A 92 3.54 15.48 -13.32
CA GLU A 92 2.73 15.18 -12.13
C GLU A 92 3.44 14.12 -11.28
N LEU A 93 3.97 13.07 -11.92
CA LEU A 93 4.79 12.04 -11.27
C LEU A 93 6.03 12.65 -10.61
N LEU A 94 6.74 13.55 -11.30
CA LEU A 94 7.93 14.22 -10.75
C LEU A 94 7.62 15.08 -9.51
N LYS A 95 6.47 15.78 -9.51
CA LYS A 95 6.00 16.53 -8.33
C LYS A 95 5.68 15.61 -7.16
N ALA A 96 5.11 14.44 -7.44
CA ALA A 96 4.86 13.42 -6.41
C ALA A 96 6.18 12.85 -5.85
N ILE A 97 7.16 12.51 -6.70
CA ILE A 97 8.48 12.02 -6.29
C ILE A 97 9.19 13.05 -5.40
N ARG A 98 9.11 14.34 -5.77
CA ARG A 98 9.66 15.44 -4.95
C ARG A 98 9.07 15.48 -3.56
N LYS A 99 7.75 15.27 -3.45
CA LYS A 99 7.05 15.26 -2.16
C LYS A 99 7.47 14.05 -1.32
N ALA A 100 7.57 12.87 -1.93
CA ALA A 100 8.06 11.67 -1.25
C ALA A 100 9.50 11.86 -0.72
N GLU A 101 10.40 12.49 -1.48
CA GLU A 101 11.75 12.84 -1.02
C GLU A 101 11.77 13.90 0.09
N ASP A 102 10.75 14.76 0.16
CA ASP A 102 10.58 15.74 1.24
C ASP A 102 10.25 15.04 2.56
N GLU A 103 9.42 14.01 2.51
CA GLU A 103 8.97 13.25 3.68
C GLU A 103 9.98 12.20 4.15
N SER A 104 10.80 11.64 3.23
CA SER A 104 11.61 10.46 3.54
C SER A 104 12.95 10.79 4.20
N GLU A 105 13.72 11.79 3.76
CA GLU A 105 15.06 12.06 4.37
C GLU A 105 15.70 13.42 4.02
N ASP A 106 14.92 14.39 3.51
CA ASP A 106 15.39 15.75 3.16
C ASP A 106 16.70 15.78 2.33
N ARG A 107 16.81 14.83 1.38
CA ARG A 107 17.98 14.67 0.52
C ARG A 107 18.02 15.81 -0.51
N SER A 108 18.51 16.95 -0.08
CA SER A 108 18.59 18.20 -0.86
C SER A 108 19.29 18.05 -2.24
N THR A 109 20.17 17.06 -2.42
CA THR A 109 20.75 16.74 -3.73
C THR A 109 19.78 16.01 -4.67
N ALA A 110 18.95 15.10 -4.15
CA ALA A 110 17.89 14.44 -4.91
C ALA A 110 16.80 15.44 -5.31
N LYS A 111 16.37 16.29 -4.36
CA LYS A 111 15.40 17.37 -4.62
C LYS A 111 15.87 18.29 -5.76
N ASN A 112 17.14 18.70 -5.74
CA ASN A 112 17.70 19.53 -6.82
C ASN A 112 17.70 18.83 -8.19
N ALA A 113 17.92 17.51 -8.23
CA ALA A 113 17.83 16.75 -9.49
C ALA A 113 16.39 16.70 -10.02
N ILE A 114 15.40 16.54 -9.13
CA ILE A 114 13.98 16.53 -9.47
C ILE A 114 13.49 17.90 -9.93
N ASP A 115 13.85 18.97 -9.21
CA ASP A 115 13.54 20.36 -9.63
C ASP A 115 14.18 20.71 -10.99
N ALA A 116 15.41 20.26 -11.24
CA ALA A 116 16.06 20.47 -12.53
C ALA A 116 15.27 19.81 -13.67
N ARG A 117 14.84 18.56 -13.49
CA ARG A 117 14.05 17.84 -14.50
C ARG A 117 12.66 18.46 -14.71
N LEU A 118 11.99 18.87 -13.62
CA LEU A 118 10.72 19.60 -13.69
C LEU A 118 10.86 20.90 -14.48
N ALA A 119 11.93 21.67 -14.22
CA ALA A 119 12.20 22.91 -14.94
C ALA A 119 12.50 22.70 -16.43
N GLU A 120 13.09 21.56 -16.81
CA GLU A 120 13.29 21.18 -18.22
C GLU A 120 11.97 20.84 -18.94
N LEU A 121 10.98 20.32 -18.22
CA LEU A 121 9.67 19.94 -18.79
C LEU A 121 8.64 21.08 -18.76
N GLU A 122 8.71 21.97 -17.75
CA GLU A 122 7.84 23.15 -17.62
C GLU A 122 8.37 24.39 -18.41
N GLY A 123 9.57 24.30 -18.98
CA GLY A 123 10.34 25.40 -19.60
C GLY A 123 10.11 25.63 -21.10
#